data_AF-A0A858WZ63-F1
#
_entry.id   AF-A0A858WZ63-F1
#
_cell.length_a   1.000
_cell.length_b   1.000
_cell.length_c   1.000
_cell.angle_alpha   90.00
_cell.angle_beta   90.00
_cell.angle_gamma   90.00
#
_symmetry.space_group_name_H-M   'P 1'
#
loop_
_entity.id
_entity.type
_entity.pdbx_description
1 polymer ?
#
loop_
_entity_poly.entity_id
_entity_poly.type
_entity_poly.pdbx_seq_one_letter_code
_entity_poly.pdbx_strand_id
1 'polypeptide(L)'
;MTAIIIVEPSSEIAGELAVAFEGTDIRIVCGTLDDVQAEAFAIASTASGELLFEMPERPFDPNLRIAMRQEFDRSGHLAAGEVRGFVTGDTGGFATIVVVPMLEFADARLLGSGSVLEAMRAVFRCGEALGLSSLAVRFPFLPQPGLPAAFVIQQARQAYALEREESTGAQE
;
A
#
# COMPACT_ATOMS: atom_id res chain seq x y z
N MET A 1 -6.88 -16.38 -0.39
CA MET A 1 -7.34 -15.04 -0.80
C MET A 1 -7.21 -14.13 0.41
N THR A 2 -6.33 -13.14 0.33
CA THR A 2 -6.09 -12.19 1.44
C THR A 2 -7.20 -11.14 1.44
N ALA A 3 -7.79 -10.88 2.61
CA ALA A 3 -8.77 -9.81 2.75
C ALA A 3 -8.07 -8.44 2.72
N ILE A 4 -8.45 -7.57 1.79
CA ILE A 4 -7.87 -6.22 1.67
C ILE A 4 -8.77 -5.20 2.37
N ILE A 5 -8.18 -4.41 3.25
CA ILE A 5 -8.86 -3.33 3.98
C ILE A 5 -8.19 -2.00 3.59
N ILE A 6 -8.88 -1.16 2.84
CA ILE A 6 -8.38 0.19 2.52
C ILE A 6 -8.82 1.13 3.63
N VAL A 7 -7.86 1.85 4.20
CA VAL A 7 -8.05 2.78 5.30
C VAL A 7 -7.75 4.19 4.82
N GLU A 8 -8.75 5.06 4.89
CA GLU A 8 -8.66 6.44 4.42
C GLU A 8 -9.25 7.41 5.46
N PRO A 9 -8.46 8.36 6.00
CA PRO A 9 -8.96 9.27 7.03
C PRO A 9 -9.94 10.33 6.50
N SER A 10 -9.87 10.69 5.22
CA SER A 10 -10.82 11.62 4.61
C SER A 10 -12.15 10.93 4.29
N SER A 11 -13.23 11.34 4.95
CA SER A 11 -14.56 10.78 4.69
C SER A 11 -15.03 10.98 3.23
N GLU A 12 -14.57 12.05 2.58
CA GLU A 12 -14.86 12.32 1.16
C GLU A 12 -14.19 11.27 0.26
N ILE A 13 -12.87 11.08 0.43
CA ILE A 13 -12.09 10.11 -0.35
C ILE A 13 -12.53 8.68 -0.03
N ALA A 14 -12.83 8.37 1.24
CA ALA A 14 -13.36 7.08 1.66
C ALA A 14 -14.71 6.77 0.99
N GLY A 15 -15.57 7.78 0.82
CA GLY A 15 -16.83 7.66 0.08
C GLY A 15 -16.60 7.33 -1.40
N GLU A 16 -15.67 8.03 -2.06
CA GLU A 16 -15.31 7.75 -3.46
C GLU A 16 -14.72 6.34 -3.63
N LEU A 17 -13.85 5.92 -2.70
CA LEU A 17 -13.31 4.56 -2.67
C LEU A 17 -14.40 3.50 -2.49
N ALA A 18 -15.36 3.73 -1.60
CA ALA A 18 -16.48 2.81 -1.37
C ALA A 18 -17.32 2.62 -2.64
N VAL A 19 -17.58 3.69 -3.39
CA VAL A 19 -18.26 3.61 -4.69
C VAL A 19 -17.41 2.86 -5.72
N ALA A 20 -16.12 3.18 -5.81
CA ALA A 20 -15.23 2.56 -6.80
C ALA A 20 -15.09 1.04 -6.60
N PHE A 21 -15.14 0.58 -5.35
CA PHE A 21 -14.98 -0.82 -4.97
C PHE A 21 -16.30 -1.53 -4.63
N GLU A 22 -17.44 -0.93 -4.98
CA GLU A 22 -18.75 -1.57 -4.80
C GLU A 22 -18.79 -2.92 -5.52
N GLY A 23 -19.31 -3.95 -4.82
CA GLY A 23 -19.37 -5.32 -5.33
C GLY A 23 -18.04 -6.08 -5.36
N THR A 24 -16.97 -5.54 -4.80
CA THR A 24 -15.70 -6.27 -4.61
C THR A 24 -15.59 -6.84 -3.20
N ASP A 25 -14.56 -7.64 -2.93
CA ASP A 25 -14.26 -8.15 -1.59
C ASP A 25 -13.43 -7.17 -0.74
N ILE A 26 -13.14 -5.98 -1.28
CA ILE A 26 -12.39 -4.95 -0.57
C ILE A 26 -13.29 -4.27 0.45
N ARG A 27 -12.80 -4.17 1.69
CA ARG A 27 -13.43 -3.37 2.75
C ARG A 27 -12.83 -1.98 2.79
N ILE A 28 -13.67 -0.95 2.81
CA ILE A 28 -13.25 0.44 3.01
C ILE A 28 -13.56 0.86 4.45
N VAL A 29 -12.58 1.47 5.13
CA VAL A 29 -12.74 2.03 6.48
C VAL A 29 -12.35 3.50 6.44
N CYS A 30 -13.28 4.36 6.84
CA CYS A 30 -12.98 5.77 7.10
C CYS A 30 -12.33 5.90 8.48
N GLY A 31 -11.03 6.19 8.53
CA GLY A 31 -10.29 6.23 9.79
C GLY A 31 -8.78 6.13 9.60
N THR A 32 -8.10 5.68 10.65
CA THR A 32 -6.65 5.47 10.70
C THR A 32 -6.33 3.98 10.77
N LEU A 33 -5.08 3.59 10.50
CA LEU A 33 -4.68 2.18 10.57
C LEU A 33 -4.83 1.62 12.00
N ASP A 34 -4.84 2.47 13.03
CA ASP A 34 -5.08 2.06 14.43
C ASP A 34 -6.54 1.61 14.67
N ASP A 35 -7.48 2.03 13.83
CA ASP A 35 -8.90 1.66 13.93
C ASP A 35 -9.21 0.27 13.34
N VAL A 36 -8.20 -0.39 12.75
CA VAL A 36 -8.36 -1.63 12.00
C VAL A 36 -7.54 -2.76 12.59
N GLN A 37 -8.18 -3.91 12.81
CA GLN A 37 -7.49 -5.16 13.09
C GLN A 37 -7.19 -5.88 11.78
N ALA A 38 -5.90 -5.93 11.43
CA ALA A 38 -5.37 -6.68 10.30
C ALA A 38 -4.09 -7.42 10.71
N GLU A 39 -3.78 -8.51 10.01
CA GLU A 39 -2.55 -9.27 10.24
C GLU A 39 -1.30 -8.46 9.88
N ALA A 40 -1.39 -7.65 8.82
CA ALA A 40 -0.33 -6.74 8.42
C ALA A 40 -0.87 -5.40 7.92
N PHE A 41 0.02 -4.41 7.91
CA PHE A 41 -0.23 -3.09 7.35
C PHE A 41 0.74 -2.82 6.19
N ALA A 42 0.22 -2.40 5.04
CA ALA A 42 1.03 -1.92 3.94
C ALA A 42 1.29 -0.42 4.06
N ILE A 43 2.57 -0.05 4.08
CA ILE A 43 3.02 1.33 4.17
C ILE A 43 3.92 1.60 2.96
N ALA A 44 3.74 2.75 2.35
CA ALA A 44 4.53 3.14 1.20
C ALA A 44 5.89 3.73 1.60
N SER A 45 6.93 3.39 0.84
CA SER A 45 8.25 4.02 0.92
C SER A 45 8.71 4.52 -0.44
N THR A 46 9.76 5.33 -0.48
CA THR A 46 10.53 5.64 -1.68
C THR A 46 11.35 4.42 -2.12
N ALA A 47 11.89 4.46 -3.34
CA ALA A 47 12.83 3.43 -3.81
C ALA A 47 14.14 3.39 -2.98
N SER A 48 14.45 4.46 -2.25
CA SER A 48 15.56 4.57 -1.30
C SER A 48 15.21 4.11 0.13
N GLY A 49 13.97 3.67 0.37
CA GLY A 49 13.52 3.14 1.66
C GLY A 49 13.10 4.19 2.68
N GLU A 50 12.89 5.43 2.26
CA GLU A 50 12.30 6.46 3.11
C GLU A 50 10.79 6.25 3.18
N LEU A 51 10.23 6.19 4.40
CA LEU A 51 8.79 6.08 4.59
C LEU A 51 8.11 7.37 4.11
N LEU A 52 7.17 7.24 3.17
CA LEU A 52 6.45 8.38 2.56
C LEU A 52 5.37 8.95 3.48
N PHE A 53 4.96 8.18 4.48
CA PHE A 53 3.98 8.57 5.48
C PHE A 53 4.58 8.33 6.84
N GLU A 54 4.83 9.38 7.61
CA GLU A 54 4.84 9.24 9.06
C GLU A 54 3.39 9.22 9.53
N MET A 55 3.00 8.23 10.34
CA MET A 55 1.76 8.30 11.10
C MET A 55 1.97 9.35 12.20
N PRO A 56 1.42 10.57 12.09
CA PRO A 56 1.77 11.66 13.02
C PRO A 56 1.33 11.34 14.45
N GLU A 57 0.27 10.54 14.57
CA GLU A 57 -0.34 10.12 15.83
C GLU A 57 0.43 8.97 16.50
N ARG A 58 1.27 8.26 15.74
CA ARG A 58 2.09 7.15 16.24
C ARG A 58 3.40 7.09 15.46
N PRO A 59 4.42 7.85 15.87
CA PRO A 59 5.72 7.78 15.20
C PRO A 59 6.19 6.34 15.22
N PHE A 60 6.63 5.84 14.06
CA PHE A 60 7.17 4.50 13.98
C PHE A 60 8.30 4.32 14.97
N ASP A 61 8.40 3.10 15.52
CA ASP A 61 9.55 2.71 16.33
C ASP A 61 10.84 3.08 15.57
N PRO A 62 11.77 3.83 16.15
CA PRO A 62 13.04 4.14 15.51
C PRO A 62 13.77 2.91 14.98
N ASN A 63 13.59 1.75 15.63
CA ASN A 63 14.14 0.47 15.18
C ASN A 63 13.50 -0.02 13.87
N LEU A 64 12.26 0.39 13.56
CA LEU A 64 11.62 0.12 12.27
C LEU A 64 12.41 0.76 11.14
N ARG A 65 12.74 2.05 11.27
CA ARG A 65 13.52 2.76 10.26
C ARG A 65 14.90 2.13 10.07
N ILE A 66 15.52 1.67 11.15
CA ILE A 66 16.81 0.97 11.10
C ILE A 66 16.68 -0.38 10.38
N ALA A 67 15.68 -1.19 10.74
CA ALA A 67 15.45 -2.50 10.13
C ALA A 67 15.13 -2.39 8.63
N MET A 68 14.29 -1.43 8.26
CA MET A 68 14.03 -1.11 6.86
C MET A 68 15.31 -0.73 6.15
N ARG A 69 16.07 0.23 6.67
CA ARG A 69 17.30 0.69 6.03
C ARG A 69 18.33 -0.43 5.85
N GLN A 70 18.52 -1.28 6.87
CA GLN A 70 19.40 -2.44 6.77
C GLN A 70 18.96 -3.43 5.69
N GLU A 71 17.66 -3.62 5.54
CA GLU A 71 17.12 -4.50 4.51
C GLU A 71 17.28 -3.89 3.11
N PHE A 72 17.04 -2.59 2.94
CA PHE A 72 17.33 -1.86 1.69
C PHE A 72 18.84 -1.89 1.33
N ASP A 73 19.71 -1.69 2.31
CA ASP A 73 21.17 -1.80 2.14
C ASP A 73 21.58 -3.23 1.72
N ARG A 74 20.86 -4.26 2.18
CA ARG A 74 21.10 -5.67 1.87
C ARG A 74 20.55 -6.08 0.51
N SER A 75 19.34 -5.61 0.15
CA SER A 75 18.65 -5.98 -1.08
C SER A 75 19.09 -5.16 -2.29
N GLY A 76 19.73 -4.01 -2.08
CA GLY A 76 19.98 -3.03 -3.12
C GLY A 76 18.77 -2.13 -3.37
N HIS A 77 18.95 -1.13 -4.25
CA HIS A 77 17.89 -0.19 -4.64
C HIS A 77 16.74 -0.95 -5.29
N LEU A 78 15.50 -0.61 -4.92
CA LEU A 78 14.31 -1.26 -5.46
C LEU A 78 13.94 -0.63 -6.80
N ALA A 79 13.63 -1.49 -7.78
CA ALA A 79 13.25 -1.03 -9.09
C ALA A 79 11.88 -0.33 -9.04
N ALA A 80 11.62 0.44 -10.08
CA ALA A 80 10.35 1.11 -10.30
C ALA A 80 9.16 0.13 -10.27
N GLY A 81 8.27 0.24 -9.27
CA GLY A 81 7.09 -0.63 -9.16
C GLY A 81 7.38 -2.03 -8.61
N GLU A 82 8.59 -2.27 -8.11
CA GLU A 82 8.90 -3.47 -7.34
C GLU A 82 8.11 -3.47 -6.02
N VAL A 83 7.80 -4.65 -5.47
CA VAL A 83 7.20 -4.78 -4.14
C VAL A 83 8.07 -5.61 -3.27
N ARG A 84 8.33 -5.14 -2.06
CA ARG A 84 8.91 -5.98 -1.03
C ARG A 84 8.06 -5.99 0.22
N GLY A 85 7.78 -7.18 0.71
CA GLY A 85 7.31 -7.34 2.07
C GLY A 85 8.50 -7.20 2.99
N PHE A 86 8.40 -6.28 3.94
CA PHE A 86 9.28 -6.28 5.09
C PHE A 86 8.45 -6.87 6.22
N VAL A 87 9.04 -7.75 7.02
CA VAL A 87 8.38 -8.24 8.23
C VAL A 87 9.20 -7.70 9.36
N THR A 88 8.78 -6.55 9.85
CA THR A 88 9.43 -5.90 10.98
C THR A 88 8.76 -6.47 12.21
N GLY A 89 9.47 -7.35 12.93
CA GLY A 89 8.94 -7.98 14.14
C GLY A 89 8.39 -6.95 15.13
N ASP A 90 7.54 -7.42 16.04
CA ASP A 90 6.72 -6.67 17.01
C ASP A 90 7.26 -5.27 17.36
N THR A 91 6.90 -4.28 16.52
CA THR A 91 7.36 -2.89 16.62
C THR A 91 6.22 -2.07 17.18
N GLY A 92 6.09 -2.11 18.51
CA GLY A 92 5.14 -1.25 19.23
C GLY A 92 3.67 -1.61 19.05
N GLY A 93 3.33 -2.88 18.79
CA GLY A 93 1.95 -3.38 18.74
C GLY A 93 1.38 -3.63 17.35
N PHE A 94 2.19 -3.52 16.28
CA PHE A 94 1.83 -3.96 14.94
C PHE A 94 2.51 -5.30 14.62
N ALA A 95 1.75 -6.28 14.14
CA ALA A 95 2.25 -7.64 13.92
C ALA A 95 3.17 -7.76 12.68
N THR A 96 2.95 -6.96 11.62
CA THR A 96 3.78 -6.95 10.39
C THR A 96 3.57 -5.66 9.58
N ILE A 97 4.66 -5.01 9.14
CA ILE A 97 4.62 -3.81 8.26
C ILE A 97 5.22 -4.12 6.90
N VAL A 98 4.36 -4.28 5.89
CA VAL A 98 4.75 -4.47 4.50
C VAL A 98 5.15 -3.12 3.91
N VAL A 99 6.41 -2.94 3.52
CA VAL A 99 6.84 -1.68 2.91
C VAL A 99 6.84 -1.80 1.40
N VAL A 100 5.86 -1.20 0.73
CA VAL A 100 5.84 -1.17 -0.72
C VAL A 100 6.76 -0.05 -1.20
N PRO A 101 7.90 -0.33 -1.85
CA PRO A 101 8.74 0.69 -2.43
C PRO A 101 8.06 1.22 -3.68
N MET A 102 7.56 2.41 -3.50
CA MET A 102 7.03 3.20 -4.56
C MET A 102 8.27 3.88 -5.21
N LEU A 103 8.30 4.04 -6.54
CA LEU A 103 9.32 4.80 -7.31
C LEU A 103 9.88 6.07 -6.59
N GLU A 104 11.07 6.58 -6.91
CA GLU A 104 11.47 7.90 -6.37
C GLU A 104 10.53 9.02 -6.89
N PHE A 105 9.52 9.39 -6.10
CA PHE A 105 8.51 10.41 -6.43
C PHE A 105 9.01 11.83 -6.13
N ALA A 106 10.23 12.16 -6.52
CA ALA A 106 10.74 13.53 -6.35
C ALA A 106 9.85 14.58 -7.06
N ASP A 107 9.00 14.17 -8.02
CA ASP A 107 7.97 15.04 -8.59
C ASP A 107 6.72 14.24 -9.01
N ALA A 108 5.59 14.45 -8.31
CA ALA A 108 4.29 13.87 -8.67
C ALA A 108 3.83 14.23 -10.11
N ARG A 109 4.40 15.30 -10.69
CA ARG A 109 4.15 15.73 -12.08
C ARG A 109 4.82 14.83 -13.12
N LEU A 110 5.77 14.00 -12.73
CA LEU A 110 6.48 13.06 -13.62
C LEU A 110 5.87 11.66 -13.62
N LEU A 111 4.77 11.45 -12.89
CA LEU A 111 4.11 10.17 -12.82
C LEU A 111 3.25 9.90 -14.04
N GLY A 112 3.75 9.03 -14.91
CA GLY A 112 2.92 8.34 -15.87
C GLY A 112 1.91 7.43 -15.16
N SER A 113 0.73 7.24 -15.76
CA SER A 113 -0.31 6.35 -15.25
C SER A 113 0.16 4.91 -14.99
N GLY A 114 1.12 4.41 -15.79
CA GLY A 114 1.70 3.09 -15.59
C GLY A 114 2.41 2.92 -14.24
N SER A 115 3.05 3.96 -13.72
CA SER A 115 3.78 3.89 -12.44
C SER A 115 2.84 3.79 -11.24
N VAL A 116 1.71 4.52 -11.27
CA VAL A 116 0.70 4.46 -10.21
C VAL A 116 -0.04 3.13 -10.28
N LEU A 117 -0.37 2.65 -11.48
CA LEU A 117 -1.02 1.37 -11.68
C LEU A 117 -0.19 0.21 -11.13
N GLU A 118 1.07 0.09 -11.54
CA GLU A 118 1.95 -1.00 -11.09
C GLU A 118 2.14 -0.98 -9.58
N ALA A 119 2.22 0.22 -8.98
CA ALA A 119 2.34 0.36 -7.55
C ALA A 119 1.05 0.03 -6.77
N MET A 120 -0.13 0.13 -7.41
CA MET A 120 -1.37 -0.39 -6.83
C MET A 120 -1.48 -1.92 -6.97
N ARG A 121 -1.10 -2.47 -8.13
CA ARG A 121 -1.06 -3.93 -8.37
C ARG A 121 -0.16 -4.62 -7.36
N ALA A 122 1.00 -4.02 -7.16
CA ALA A 122 1.94 -4.30 -6.12
C ALA A 122 1.32 -4.50 -4.72
N VAL A 123 0.52 -3.54 -4.29
CA VAL A 123 -0.15 -3.56 -2.99
C VAL A 123 -1.20 -4.68 -2.92
N PHE A 124 -1.94 -4.95 -3.98
CA PHE A 124 -2.92 -6.03 -3.97
C PHE A 124 -2.27 -7.42 -3.94
N ARG A 125 -1.14 -7.61 -4.63
CA ARG A 125 -0.40 -8.89 -4.63
C ARG A 125 0.33 -9.18 -3.32
N CYS A 126 0.75 -8.15 -2.59
CA CYS A 126 1.66 -8.36 -1.46
C CYS A 126 1.02 -9.17 -0.32
N GLY A 127 -0.29 -9.01 -0.11
CA GLY A 127 -1.05 -9.81 0.83
C GLY A 127 -0.93 -11.31 0.54
N GLU A 128 -1.16 -11.69 -0.71
CA GLU A 128 -1.16 -13.08 -1.14
C GLU A 128 0.26 -13.65 -1.22
N ALA A 129 1.22 -12.88 -1.72
CA ALA A 129 2.64 -13.27 -1.80
C ALA A 129 3.25 -13.58 -0.42
N LEU A 130 2.75 -12.92 0.63
CA LEU A 130 3.18 -13.12 2.01
C LEU A 130 2.32 -14.15 2.78
N GLY A 131 1.29 -14.71 2.14
CA GLY A 131 0.39 -15.70 2.76
C GLY A 131 -0.49 -15.12 3.86
N LEU A 132 -0.74 -13.81 3.85
CA LEU A 132 -1.52 -13.11 4.87
C LEU A 132 -3.01 -13.42 4.74
N SER A 133 -3.70 -13.53 5.86
CA SER A 133 -5.17 -13.61 5.91
C SER A 133 -5.84 -12.26 5.69
N SER A 134 -5.21 -11.17 6.15
CA SER A 134 -5.71 -9.80 6.01
C SER A 134 -4.59 -8.77 5.90
N LEU A 135 -4.79 -7.77 5.04
CA LEU A 135 -3.86 -6.66 4.84
C LEU A 135 -4.62 -5.35 4.89
N ALA A 136 -4.27 -4.48 5.84
CA ALA A 136 -4.72 -3.10 5.86
C ALA A 136 -3.78 -2.21 5.06
N VAL A 137 -4.33 -1.33 4.24
CA VAL A 137 -3.59 -0.50 3.30
C VAL A 137 -4.05 0.93 3.44
N ARG A 138 -3.10 1.85 3.51
CA ARG A 138 -3.36 3.25 3.20
C ARG A 138 -2.71 3.58 1.87
N PHE A 139 -3.46 4.14 0.93
CA PHE A 139 -2.89 4.40 -0.39
C PHE A 139 -1.86 5.54 -0.34
N PRO A 140 -0.67 5.33 -0.92
CA PRO A 140 0.44 6.28 -0.90
C PRO A 140 0.18 7.65 -1.54
N PHE A 141 -0.93 7.78 -2.24
CA PHE A 141 -1.18 8.88 -3.16
C PHE A 141 -2.38 9.73 -2.73
N LEU A 142 -2.99 9.41 -1.57
CA LEU A 142 -4.21 10.04 -1.08
C LEU A 142 -3.98 10.71 0.29
N PRO A 143 -4.18 12.04 0.39
CA PRO A 143 -4.08 13.04 -0.68
C PRO A 143 -2.62 13.40 -0.98
N GLN A 144 -2.20 13.37 -2.26
CA GLN A 144 -0.89 13.87 -2.69
C GLN A 144 -1.01 15.14 -3.56
N PRO A 145 -0.32 16.23 -3.23
CA PRO A 145 -0.31 17.44 -4.06
C PRO A 145 0.13 17.14 -5.50
N GLY A 146 -0.67 17.57 -6.48
CA GLY A 146 -0.39 17.38 -7.91
C GLY A 146 -0.91 16.07 -8.51
N LEU A 147 -1.51 15.19 -7.70
CA LEU A 147 -2.13 13.94 -8.16
C LEU A 147 -3.60 13.89 -7.70
N PRO A 148 -4.59 14.01 -8.60
CA PRO A 148 -6.00 14.00 -8.23
C PRO A 148 -6.42 12.68 -7.56
N ALA A 149 -7.22 12.75 -6.49
CA ALA A 149 -7.70 11.56 -5.79
C ALA A 149 -8.45 10.60 -6.71
N ALA A 150 -9.36 11.13 -7.55
CA ALA A 150 -10.09 10.36 -8.55
C ALA A 150 -9.16 9.57 -9.50
N PHE A 151 -8.01 10.14 -9.88
CA PHE A 151 -7.04 9.43 -10.72
C PHE A 151 -6.44 8.23 -9.99
N VAL A 152 -6.04 8.42 -8.72
CA VAL A 152 -5.50 7.34 -7.89
C VAL A 152 -6.53 6.24 -7.69
N ILE A 153 -7.78 6.60 -7.38
CA ILE A 153 -8.88 5.65 -7.17
C ILE A 153 -9.15 4.85 -8.45
N GLN A 154 -9.12 5.50 -9.62
CA GLN A 154 -9.24 4.83 -10.91
C GLN A 154 -8.10 3.83 -11.13
N GLN A 155 -6.85 4.20 -10.86
CA GLN A 155 -5.70 3.30 -10.98
C GLN A 155 -5.78 2.12 -10.00
N ALA A 156 -6.22 2.36 -8.76
CA ALA A 156 -6.44 1.32 -7.78
C ALA A 156 -7.52 0.32 -8.25
N ARG A 157 -8.62 0.82 -8.82
CA ARG A 157 -9.69 -0.05 -9.33
C ARG A 157 -9.22 -0.90 -10.51
N GLN A 158 -8.47 -0.30 -11.43
CA GLN A 158 -7.89 -1.00 -12.57
C GLN A 158 -6.88 -2.07 -12.12
N ALA A 159 -5.97 -1.73 -11.20
CA ALA A 159 -5.01 -2.66 -10.63
C ALA A 159 -5.70 -3.87 -10.00
N TYR A 160 -6.73 -3.63 -9.17
CA TYR A 160 -7.49 -4.71 -8.55
C TYR A 160 -8.17 -5.63 -9.58
N ALA A 161 -8.76 -5.08 -10.65
CA ALA A 161 -9.38 -5.88 -11.69
C ALA A 161 -8.38 -6.80 -12.38
N LEU A 162 -7.20 -6.27 -12.75
CA LEU A 162 -6.13 -7.05 -13.37
C LEU A 162 -5.63 -8.18 -12.47
N GLU A 163 -5.39 -7.90 -11.19
CA GLU A 163 -4.89 -8.92 -10.25
C GLU A 163 -5.92 -10.03 -9.99
N ARG A 164 -7.22 -9.71 -10.02
CA ARG A 164 -8.27 -10.73 -9.93
C ARG A 164 -8.38 -11.58 -11.19
N GLU A 165 -8.31 -10.96 -12.37
CA GLU A 165 -8.34 -11.68 -13.65
C GLU A 165 -7.15 -12.66 -13.77
N GLU A 166 -5.93 -12.21 -13.45
CA GLU A 166 -4.72 -13.04 -13.44
C GLU A 166 -4.81 -14.21 -12.44
N SER A 167 -5.39 -13.97 -11.26
CA SER A 167 -5.59 -15.00 -10.25
C SER A 167 -6.58 -16.09 -10.68
N THR A 168 -7.62 -15.71 -11.44
CA THR A 168 -8.60 -16.66 -12.01
C THR A 168 -8.08 -17.38 -13.25
N GLY A 169 -7.31 -16.72 -14.12
CA GLY A 169 -6.76 -17.33 -15.35
C GLY A 169 -5.61 -18.30 -15.09
N ALA A 170 -4.96 -18.24 -13.92
CA ALA A 170 -3.94 -19.21 -13.52
C ALA A 170 -4.52 -20.53 -12.95
N GLN A 171 -5.86 -20.63 -12.82
CA GLN A 171 -6.56 -21.80 -12.28
C GLN A 171 -7.29 -22.64 -13.35
N GLU A 172 -7.16 -22.31 -14.64
CA GLU A 172 -7.63 -23.10 -15.80
C GLU A 172 -6.49 -23.87 -16.48
#